data_AF-A0A8S3QB61-F1
#
_entry.id   AF-A0A8S3QB61-F1
#
_cell.length_a   1.000
_cell.length_b   1.000
_cell.length_c   1.000
_cell.angle_alpha   90.00
_cell.angle_beta   90.00
_cell.angle_gamma   90.00
#
_symmetry.space_group_name_H-M   'P 1'
#
loop_
_entity.id
_entity.type
_entity.pdbx_description
1 polymer ?
#
loop_
_entity_poly.entity_id
_entity_poly.type
_entity_poly.pdbx_seq_one_letter_code
_entity_poly.pdbx_strand_id
1 'polypeptide(L)'
;MVCKCQIHVNSYTRYLNFHLDNPSNSEARTFLETLIEHELVQHVRCATHICGHILDVVITREDSPILLETPLVQNPNLCDNKGNPSGDHFALLTKLNVTKPPKQRKTITYRKYRDIDMSDLKDDLRNISNPETNQESAEKLSKATILKLSQ
;
A
#
# COMPACT_ATOMS: atom_id res chain seq x y z
N MET A 1 2.47 15.66 16.27
CA MET A 1 1.71 14.43 15.96
C MET A 1 1.22 14.54 14.52
N VAL A 2 2.00 14.06 13.55
CA VAL A 2 1.59 14.12 12.14
C VAL A 2 0.86 12.81 11.83
N CYS A 3 -0.46 12.88 11.73
CA CYS A 3 -1.27 11.76 11.28
C CYS A 3 -0.87 11.44 9.83
N LYS A 4 -0.24 10.27 9.63
CA LYS A 4 -0.20 9.60 8.33
C LYS A 4 -1.64 9.24 7.96
N CYS A 5 -2.34 10.15 7.28
CA CYS A 5 -3.55 9.81 6.58
C CYS A 5 -3.12 9.20 5.25
N GLN A 6 -3.10 7.87 5.19
CA GLN A 6 -2.87 7.13 3.97
C GLN A 6 -4.10 7.30 3.09
N ILE A 7 -4.12 8.39 2.32
CA ILE A 7 -5.10 8.61 1.26
C ILE A 7 -4.71 7.66 0.13
N HIS A 8 -5.48 6.58 -0.07
CA HIS A 8 -5.37 5.72 -1.25
C HIS A 8 -5.99 6.47 -2.43
N VAL A 9 -5.24 7.43 -2.93
CA VAL A 9 -5.39 8.01 -4.26
C VAL A 9 -4.21 7.43 -5.04
N ASN A 10 -4.39 7.05 -6.30
CA ASN A 10 -3.33 6.50 -7.16
C ASN A 10 -2.24 7.56 -7.51
N SER A 11 -1.85 8.39 -6.56
CA SER A 11 -0.70 9.28 -6.58
C SER A 11 0.45 8.56 -5.87
N TYR A 12 1.35 7.96 -6.64
CA TYR A 12 2.58 7.36 -6.10
C TYR A 12 3.63 8.45 -5.97
N THR A 13 3.78 9.05 -4.78
CA THR A 13 4.96 9.86 -4.46
C THR A 13 6.09 8.89 -4.09
N ARG A 14 6.91 8.49 -5.06
CA ARG A 14 8.07 7.63 -4.82
C ARG A 14 9.36 8.44 -4.98
N TYR A 15 10.29 8.13 -4.11
CA TYR A 15 11.70 8.46 -4.23
C TYR A 15 12.33 7.52 -5.26
N LEU A 16 12.93 8.07 -6.30
CA LEU A 16 13.73 7.37 -7.29
C LEU A 16 15.18 7.33 -6.84
N ASN A 17 15.86 6.20 -7.05
CA ASN A 17 17.29 6.07 -6.78
C ASN A 17 18.16 6.44 -8.00
N PHE A 18 17.60 7.16 -8.98
CA PHE A 18 18.27 7.59 -10.20
C PHE A 18 17.84 9.00 -10.57
N HIS A 19 18.73 9.74 -11.23
CA HIS A 19 18.46 11.10 -11.68
C HIS A 19 17.52 11.05 -12.88
N LEU A 20 16.24 11.37 -12.67
CA LEU A 20 15.23 11.30 -13.72
C LEU A 20 15.53 12.28 -14.87
N ASP A 21 16.15 13.41 -14.55
CA ASP A 21 16.55 14.48 -15.45
C ASP A 21 17.84 14.17 -16.25
N ASN A 22 18.48 13.02 -16.04
CA ASN A 22 19.68 12.61 -16.76
C ASN A 22 19.33 11.78 -18.02
N PRO A 23 19.46 12.33 -19.24
CA PRO A 23 19.10 11.62 -20.47
C PRO A 23 20.03 10.44 -20.80
N SER A 24 21.22 10.40 -20.21
CA SER A 24 22.16 9.28 -20.37
C SER A 24 21.86 8.11 -19.42
N ASN A 25 20.92 8.27 -18.49
CA ASN A 25 20.55 7.23 -17.54
C ASN A 25 19.50 6.28 -18.17
N SER A 26 19.86 5.00 -18.31
CA SER A 26 18.99 3.99 -18.92
C SER A 26 17.71 3.74 -18.13
N GLU A 27 17.82 3.73 -16.80
CA GLU A 27 16.74 3.47 -15.86
C GLU A 27 15.71 4.60 -15.89
N ALA A 28 16.17 5.85 -15.97
CA ALA A 28 15.32 7.03 -16.15
C ALA A 28 14.52 6.94 -17.45
N ARG A 29 15.18 6.58 -18.56
CA ARG A 29 14.52 6.42 -19.85
C ARG A 29 13.50 5.29 -19.85
N THR A 30 13.86 4.10 -19.38
CA THR A 30 12.93 2.96 -19.28
C THR A 30 11.76 3.26 -18.37
N PHE A 31 11.99 3.98 -17.27
CA PHE A 31 10.93 4.45 -16.39
C PHE A 31 9.96 5.40 -17.12
N LEU A 32 10.47 6.41 -17.83
CA LEU A 32 9.64 7.36 -18.59
C LEU A 32 8.87 6.67 -19.73
N GLU A 33 9.50 5.73 -20.44
CA GLU A 33 8.85 4.89 -21.46
C GLU A 33 7.70 4.09 -20.85
N THR A 34 7.92 3.47 -19.68
CA THR A 34 6.88 2.72 -18.95
C THR A 34 5.71 3.63 -18.56
N LEU A 35 5.97 4.88 -18.17
CA LEU A 35 4.89 5.82 -17.86
C LEU A 35 4.04 6.10 -19.10
N ILE A 36 4.68 6.37 -20.24
CA ILE A 36 3.99 6.61 -21.52
C ILE A 36 3.13 5.40 -21.92
N GLU A 37 3.67 4.19 -21.83
CA GLU A 37 2.95 2.94 -22.14
C GLU A 37 1.68 2.73 -21.30
N HIS A 38 1.64 3.31 -20.09
CA HIS A 38 0.53 3.18 -19.16
C HIS A 38 -0.34 4.45 -19.07
N GLU A 39 -0.20 5.38 -20.02
CA GLU A 39 -0.92 6.67 -20.03
C GLU A 39 -0.70 7.48 -18.73
N LEU A 40 0.50 7.36 -18.16
CA LEU A 40 0.92 8.07 -16.96
C LEU A 40 1.83 9.24 -17.31
N VAL A 41 1.67 10.33 -16.58
CA VAL A 41 2.46 11.55 -16.72
C VAL A 41 3.09 11.91 -15.39
N GLN A 42 4.39 12.17 -15.42
CA GLN A 42 5.12 12.78 -14.33
C GLN A 42 4.97 14.32 -14.41
N HIS A 43 4.82 14.98 -13.25
CA HIS A 43 4.53 16.43 -13.19
C HIS A 43 5.63 17.31 -12.58
N VAL A 44 6.72 16.74 -12.06
CA VAL A 44 7.78 17.49 -11.36
C VAL A 44 8.81 18.02 -12.36
N ARG A 45 9.00 19.34 -12.43
CA ARG A 45 9.87 19.97 -13.45
C ARG A 45 11.16 20.58 -12.90
N CYS A 46 11.35 20.55 -11.59
CA CYS A 46 12.47 21.20 -10.91
C CYS A 46 13.18 20.19 -10.01
N ALA A 47 14.47 20.44 -9.74
CA ALA A 47 15.29 19.63 -8.86
C ALA A 47 14.61 19.43 -7.50
N THR A 48 14.51 18.19 -7.04
CA THR A 48 13.97 17.83 -5.71
C THR A 48 15.07 17.51 -4.71
N HIS A 49 16.32 17.47 -5.16
CA HIS A 49 17.49 17.20 -4.34
C HIS A 49 18.48 18.38 -4.42
N ILE A 50 19.24 18.64 -3.35
CA ILE A 50 20.20 19.75 -3.26
C ILE A 50 21.30 19.70 -4.33
N CYS A 51 21.61 18.52 -4.88
CA CYS A 51 22.57 18.38 -5.99
C CYS A 51 21.98 18.77 -7.35
N GLY A 52 20.75 19.28 -7.43
CA GLY A 52 20.17 19.78 -8.67
C GLY A 52 19.45 18.73 -9.51
N HIS A 53 19.16 17.54 -8.96
CA HIS A 53 18.52 16.44 -9.68
C HIS A 53 17.07 16.21 -9.26
N ILE A 54 16.31 15.58 -10.15
CA ILE A 54 14.93 15.14 -9.91
C ILE A 54 14.97 13.69 -9.44
N LEU A 55 14.74 13.49 -8.15
CA LEU A 55 14.64 12.17 -7.53
C LEU A 55 13.21 11.86 -7.09
N ASP A 56 12.39 12.86 -6.81
CA ASP A 56 11.02 12.68 -6.34
C ASP A 56 10.03 13.05 -7.45
N VAL A 57 9.00 12.23 -7.61
CA VAL A 57 8.01 12.38 -8.69
C VAL A 57 6.58 12.45 -8.16
N VAL A 58 5.75 13.17 -8.91
CA VAL A 58 4.29 13.13 -8.79
C VAL A 58 3.77 12.59 -10.12
N ILE A 59 3.07 11.46 -10.08
CA ILE A 59 2.58 10.75 -11.25
C ILE A 59 1.07 10.64 -11.19
N THR A 60 0.39 10.93 -12.30
CA THR A 60 -1.04 10.69 -12.48
C THR A 60 -1.30 10.09 -13.86
N ARG A 61 -2.53 9.62 -14.11
CA ARG A 61 -2.96 9.40 -15.50
C ARG A 61 -3.02 10.73 -16.25
N GLU A 62 -2.73 10.70 -17.54
CA GLU A 62 -2.72 11.87 -18.43
C GLU A 62 -4.07 12.60 -18.46
N ASP A 63 -5.16 11.84 -18.47
CA ASP A 63 -6.54 12.32 -18.55
C ASP A 63 -7.19 12.62 -17.20
N SER A 64 -6.44 12.49 -16.09
CA SER A 64 -7.01 12.59 -14.75
C SER A 64 -7.07 14.05 -14.26
N PRO A 65 -8.28 14.58 -13.93
CA PRO A 65 -8.42 15.93 -13.37
C PRO A 65 -8.07 15.99 -11.87
N ILE A 66 -7.24 15.07 -11.39
CA ILE A 66 -6.96 14.90 -9.96
C ILE A 66 -5.96 15.94 -9.44
N LEU A 67 -5.08 16.45 -10.29
CA LEU A 67 -4.18 17.56 -9.94
C LEU A 67 -4.88 18.88 -10.21
N LEU A 68 -4.98 19.72 -9.19
CA LEU A 68 -5.51 21.08 -9.31
C LEU A 68 -4.46 22.07 -9.79
N GLU A 69 -3.19 21.79 -9.49
CA GLU A 69 -2.05 22.63 -9.83
C GLU A 69 -0.78 21.79 -10.02
N THR A 70 0.20 22.35 -10.75
CA THR A 70 1.52 21.73 -10.90
C THR A 70 2.20 21.61 -9.52
N PRO A 71 2.86 20.48 -9.21
CA PRO A 71 3.59 20.32 -7.96
C PRO A 71 4.64 21.44 -7.76
N LEU A 72 4.61 22.06 -6.60
CA LEU A 72 5.58 23.04 -6.15
C LEU A 72 6.70 22.34 -5.37
N VAL A 73 7.95 22.62 -5.74
CA VAL A 73 9.13 22.21 -4.96
C VAL A 73 9.53 23.35 -4.04
N GLN A 74 9.68 23.08 -2.75
CA GLN A 74 10.06 24.09 -1.75
C GLN A 74 11.01 23.54 -0.69
N ASN A 75 11.85 24.41 -0.14
CA ASN A 75 12.66 24.05 1.01
C ASN A 75 11.75 23.78 2.22
N PRO A 76 11.82 22.60 2.85
CA PRO A 76 10.96 22.28 3.98
C PRO A 76 11.35 23.02 5.27
N ASN A 77 12.46 23.78 5.27
CA ASN A 77 13.01 24.52 6.40
C ASN A 77 13.16 23.64 7.65
N LEU A 78 13.51 22.36 7.43
CA LEU A 78 13.82 21.44 8.50
C LEU A 78 15.24 21.71 8.96
N CYS A 79 15.41 21.89 10.25
CA CYS A 79 16.71 22.06 10.87
C CYS A 79 16.90 21.10 12.04
N ASP A 80 18.14 20.72 12.31
CA ASP A 80 18.51 20.06 13.56
C ASP A 80 18.35 21.00 14.77
N ASN A 81 18.64 20.49 15.96
CA ASN A 81 18.59 21.27 17.21
C ASN A 81 19.64 22.41 17.27
N LYS A 82 20.54 22.52 16.29
CA LYS A 82 21.54 23.58 16.16
C LYS A 82 21.18 24.58 15.05
N GLY A 83 20.05 24.41 14.37
CA GLY A 83 19.62 25.28 13.27
C GLY A 83 20.26 24.94 11.92
N ASN A 84 21.01 23.84 11.81
CA ASN A 84 21.55 23.41 10.52
C ASN A 84 20.45 22.77 9.69
N PRO A 85 20.35 23.06 8.38
CA PRO A 85 19.44 22.36 7.49
C PRO A 85 19.58 20.84 7.63
N SER A 86 18.46 20.16 7.90
CA SER A 86 18.41 18.72 8.04
C SER A 86 17.70 18.12 6.83
N GLY A 87 18.46 17.43 5.98
CA GLY A 87 17.96 16.78 4.78
C GLY A 87 18.50 17.40 3.49
N ASP A 88 18.63 16.56 2.49
CA ASP A 88 19.12 16.82 1.14
C ASP A 88 17.97 16.86 0.10
N HIS A 89 16.73 16.64 0.55
CA HIS A 89 15.52 16.71 -0.26
C HIS A 89 14.69 17.97 0.00
N PHE A 90 14.12 18.49 -1.08
CA PHE A 90 13.07 19.50 -1.07
C PHE A 90 11.69 18.85 -0.91
N ALA A 91 10.76 19.56 -0.28
CA ALA A 91 9.38 19.09 -0.17
C ALA A 91 8.60 19.36 -1.47
N LEU A 92 7.81 18.36 -1.87
CA LEU A 92 6.80 18.50 -2.92
C LEU A 92 5.44 18.85 -2.30
N LEU A 93 4.86 19.95 -2.74
CA LEU A 93 3.52 20.38 -2.39
C LEU A 93 2.62 20.33 -3.62
N THR A 94 1.46 19.70 -3.51
CA THR A 94 0.45 19.67 -4.58
C THR A 94 -0.96 19.69 -3.98
N LYS A 95 -1.92 20.24 -4.72
CA LYS A 95 -3.34 20.19 -4.38
C LYS A 95 -4.05 19.17 -5.25
N LEU A 96 -4.78 18.28 -4.58
CA LEU A 96 -5.52 17.20 -5.23
C LEU A 96 -7.03 17.47 -5.18
N ASN A 97 -7.71 17.26 -6.31
CA ASN A 97 -9.16 17.27 -6.42
C ASN A 97 -9.73 15.90 -6.02
N VAL A 98 -9.74 15.63 -4.70
CA VAL A 98 -10.17 14.34 -4.17
C VAL A 98 -11.33 14.52 -3.21
N THR A 99 -12.39 13.76 -3.42
CA THR A 99 -13.51 13.71 -2.49
C THR A 99 -13.20 12.66 -1.41
N LYS A 100 -13.49 13.01 -0.16
CA LYS A 100 -13.35 12.05 0.93
C LYS A 100 -14.34 10.91 0.71
N PRO A 101 -13.90 9.64 0.61
CA PRO A 101 -14.82 8.54 0.43
C PRO A 101 -15.75 8.44 1.65
N PRO A 102 -16.99 7.96 1.46
CA PRO A 102 -17.93 7.78 2.56
C PRO A 102 -17.34 6.83 3.61
N LYS A 103 -17.59 7.13 4.89
CA LYS A 103 -17.19 6.24 5.99
C LYS A 103 -17.89 4.90 5.83
N GLN A 104 -17.16 3.86 5.46
CA GLN A 104 -17.68 2.50 5.45
C GLN A 104 -17.76 1.98 6.89
N ARG A 105 -18.98 1.67 7.37
CA ARG A 105 -19.14 0.85 8.58
C ARG A 105 -18.92 -0.60 8.20
N LYS A 106 -18.01 -1.27 8.89
CA LYS A 106 -17.81 -2.71 8.79
C LYS A 106 -18.28 -3.36 10.08
N THR A 107 -19.10 -4.40 9.97
CA THR A 107 -19.38 -5.30 11.08
C THR A 107 -18.17 -6.21 11.23
N ILE A 108 -17.51 -6.15 12.38
CA ILE A 108 -16.39 -7.03 12.70
C ILE A 108 -16.93 -8.11 13.64
N THR A 109 -16.80 -9.36 13.24
CA THR A 109 -16.99 -10.49 14.15
C THR A 109 -15.69 -10.72 14.90
N TYR A 110 -15.79 -10.98 16.20
CA TYR A 110 -14.64 -11.30 17.04
C TYR A 110 -14.97 -12.55 17.85
N ARG A 111 -13.96 -13.37 18.11
CA ARG A 111 -14.09 -14.52 19.00
C ARG A 111 -13.96 -14.01 20.44
N LYS A 112 -14.94 -14.30 21.28
CA LYS A 112 -14.91 -13.92 22.70
C LYS A 112 -14.01 -14.88 23.48
N TYR A 113 -12.71 -14.61 23.51
CA TYR A 113 -11.74 -15.50 24.18
C TYR A 113 -12.03 -15.72 25.67
N ARG A 114 -12.69 -14.77 26.34
CA ARG A 114 -13.09 -14.89 27.76
C ARG A 114 -14.31 -15.77 28.00
N ASP A 115 -15.12 -16.00 26.96
CA ASP A 115 -16.32 -16.84 27.02
C ASP A 115 -16.03 -18.25 26.50
N ILE A 116 -14.75 -18.60 26.31
CA ILE A 116 -14.36 -19.96 25.93
C ILE A 116 -14.55 -20.86 27.15
N ASP A 117 -15.40 -21.87 27.00
CA ASP A 117 -15.51 -22.95 27.96
C ASP A 117 -14.22 -23.80 27.91
N MET A 118 -13.51 -23.84 29.05
CA MET A 118 -12.23 -24.54 29.14
C MET A 118 -12.39 -26.07 29.22
N SER A 119 -13.56 -26.57 29.60
CA SER A 119 -13.89 -28.01 29.56
C SER A 119 -14.07 -28.45 28.12
N ASP A 120 -14.94 -27.75 27.38
CA ASP A 120 -15.22 -28.06 25.98
C ASP A 120 -13.93 -28.00 25.14
N LEU A 121 -13.11 -26.97 25.35
CA LEU A 121 -11.82 -26.85 24.66
C LEU A 121 -10.87 -28.02 24.97
N LYS A 122 -10.83 -28.49 26.22
CA LYS A 122 -9.97 -29.63 26.60
C LYS A 122 -10.46 -30.92 25.97
N ASP A 123 -11.77 -31.10 25.90
CA ASP A 123 -12.38 -32.29 25.31
C ASP A 123 -12.20 -32.30 23.79
N ASP A 124 -12.36 -31.15 23.13
CA ASP A 124 -12.02 -30.98 21.71
C ASP A 124 -10.55 -31.32 21.43
N LEU A 125 -9.61 -30.82 22.24
CA LEU A 125 -8.18 -31.12 22.09
C LEU A 125 -7.86 -32.61 22.28
N ARG A 126 -8.52 -33.28 23.25
CA ARG A 126 -8.38 -34.72 23.47
C ARG A 126 -8.96 -35.51 22.29
N ASN A 127 -10.10 -35.09 21.76
CA ASN A 127 -10.75 -35.73 20.61
C ASN A 127 -9.93 -35.60 19.31
N ILE A 128 -9.14 -34.53 19.15
CA ILE A 128 -8.16 -34.39 18.06
C ILE A 128 -6.96 -35.33 18.26
N SER A 129 -6.58 -35.57 19.51
CA SER A 129 -5.43 -36.39 19.89
C SER A 129 -5.73 -37.89 19.91
N ASN A 130 -7.01 -38.28 19.88
CA ASN A 130 -7.44 -39.66 19.86
C ASN A 130 -7.41 -40.20 18.40
N PRO A 131 -6.66 -41.27 18.11
CA PRO A 131 -6.56 -41.81 16.75
C PRO A 131 -7.86 -42.46 16.25
N GLU A 132 -8.78 -42.85 17.14
CA GLU A 132 -10.02 -43.56 16.78
C GLU A 132 -11.10 -42.66 16.14
N THR A 133 -11.17 -41.38 16.51
CA THR A 133 -12.10 -40.38 15.93
C THR A 133 -11.70 -39.93 14.52
N ASN A 134 -10.42 -40.04 14.18
CA ASN A 134 -9.90 -39.74 12.84
C ASN A 134 -10.30 -40.80 11.81
N GLN A 135 -10.57 -42.03 12.23
CA GLN A 135 -11.02 -43.12 11.35
C GLN A 135 -12.52 -42.99 11.03
N GLU A 136 -13.36 -42.71 12.02
CA GLU A 136 -14.81 -42.56 11.81
C GLU A 136 -15.16 -41.29 11.00
N SER A 137 -14.37 -40.21 11.17
CA SER A 137 -14.55 -38.95 10.43
C SER A 137 -14.07 -39.06 8.97
N ALA A 138 -12.98 -39.80 8.72
CA ALA A 138 -12.50 -40.07 7.36
C ALA A 138 -13.46 -40.99 6.57
N GLU A 139 -14.08 -41.97 7.23
CA GLU A 139 -15.09 -42.84 6.60
C GLU A 139 -16.41 -42.13 6.29
N LYS A 140 -16.85 -41.19 7.14
CA LYS A 140 -18.04 -40.37 6.87
C LYS A 140 -17.81 -39.41 5.69
N LEU A 141 -16.59 -38.87 5.55
CA LEU A 141 -16.22 -37.98 4.45
C LEU A 141 -16.08 -38.72 3.11
N SER A 142 -15.56 -39.95 3.13
CA SER A 142 -15.43 -40.78 1.92
C SER A 142 -16.80 -41.24 1.39
N LYS A 143 -17.71 -41.67 2.27
CA LYS A 143 -19.09 -42.06 1.91
C LYS A 143 -19.91 -40.89 1.35
N ALA A 144 -19.79 -39.70 1.94
CA ALA A 144 -20.47 -38.49 1.45
C ALA A 144 -19.94 -38.01 0.09
N THR A 145 -18.66 -38.27 -0.22
CA THR A 145 -18.05 -37.92 -1.50
C THR A 145 -18.45 -38.89 -2.61
N ILE A 146 -18.52 -40.19 -2.31
CA ILE A 146 -18.92 -41.22 -3.29
C ILE A 146 -20.40 -41.06 -3.70
N LEU A 147 -21.29 -40.72 -2.78
CA LEU A 147 -22.72 -40.53 -3.08
C LEU A 147 -23.01 -39.31 -3.97
N LYS A 148 -22.11 -38.31 -4.00
CA LYS A 148 -22.22 -37.10 -4.83
C LYS A 148 -21.69 -37.27 -6.26
N LEU A 149 -20.99 -38.37 -6.55
CA LEU A 149 -20.40 -38.66 -7.88
C LEU A 149 -21.21 -39.69 -8.68
N SER A 150 -22.27 -40.25 -8.09
CA SER A 150 -23.18 -41.22 -8.71
C SER A 150 -24.56 -40.64 -9.04
N GLN A 151 -24.69 -39.31 -9.10
CA GLN A 151 -25.85 -38.57 -9.60
C GLN A 151 -25.38 -37.65 -10.73
#